data_AF-A0A1C0VNL5-F1
#
_entry.id   AF-A0A1C0VNL5-F1
#
_cell.length_a   1.000
_cell.length_b   1.000
_cell.length_c   1.000
_cell.angle_alpha   90.00
_cell.angle_beta   90.00
_cell.angle_gamma   90.00
#
_symmetry.space_group_name_H-M   'P 1'
#
loop_
_entity.id
_entity.type
_entity.pdbx_description
1 polymer ?
#
loop_
_entity_poly.entity_id
_entity_poly.type
_entity_poly.pdbx_seq_one_letter_code
_entity_poly.pdbx_strand_id
1 'polypeptide(L)'
;METTENLIPEFEKLFRQKLQLNNCKLRKKRQENNYEIITPAKDIFLMYWSNFPEIKLVYQAVGIRTQQTVVYERAIRAHIDFCVSSI
;
A
#
# COMPACT_ATOMS: atom_id res chain seq x y z
N MET A 1 -16.16 -3.91 19.83
CA MET A 1 -15.96 -3.79 18.37
C MET A 1 -14.89 -4.81 17.99
N GLU A 2 -15.29 -6.05 17.68
CA GLU A 2 -14.38 -7.17 17.36
C GLU A 2 -14.19 -7.36 15.85
N THR A 3 -14.75 -6.47 15.01
CA THR A 3 -14.84 -6.65 13.57
C THR A 3 -13.64 -6.09 12.79
N THR A 4 -12.97 -5.03 13.27
CA THR A 4 -11.82 -4.43 12.56
C THR A 4 -10.51 -5.20 12.70
N GLU A 5 -10.32 -5.94 13.80
CA GLU A 5 -9.07 -6.68 14.07
C GLU A 5 -8.83 -7.80 13.06
N ASN A 6 -9.89 -8.43 12.55
CA ASN A 6 -9.77 -9.50 11.55
C ASN A 6 -9.62 -8.97 10.11
N LEU A 7 -10.08 -7.74 9.83
CA LEU A 7 -10.02 -7.13 8.49
C LEU A 7 -8.60 -6.73 8.08
N ILE A 8 -7.79 -6.24 9.02
CA ILE A 8 -6.42 -5.78 8.73
C ILE A 8 -5.51 -6.93 8.28
N PRO A 9 -5.46 -8.10 8.96
CA PRO A 9 -4.71 -9.26 8.48
C PRO A 9 -5.17 -9.75 7.11
N GLU A 10 -6.47 -9.74 6.83
CA GLU A 10 -7.03 -10.16 5.55
C GLU A 10 -6.65 -9.19 4.42
N PHE A 11 -6.78 -7.89 4.68
CA PHE A 11 -6.29 -6.83 3.81
C PHE A 11 -4.79 -7.00 3.53
N GLU A 12 -3.94 -7.16 4.57
CA GLU A 12 -2.50 -7.32 4.41
C GLU A 12 -2.16 -8.52 3.51
N LYS A 13 -2.87 -9.64 3.69
CA LYS A 13 -2.69 -10.85 2.89
C LYS A 13 -3.03 -10.62 1.42
N LEU A 14 -4.21 -10.06 1.13
CA LEU A 14 -4.65 -9.77 -0.24
C LEU A 14 -3.74 -8.73 -0.90
N PHE A 15 -3.40 -7.67 -0.18
CA PHE A 15 -2.60 -6.57 -0.71
C PHE A 15 -1.17 -7.02 -1.04
N ARG A 16 -0.55 -7.87 -0.22
CA ARG A 16 0.76 -8.48 -0.53
C ARG A 16 0.72 -9.30 -1.81
N GLN A 17 -0.34 -10.07 -2.05
CA GLN A 17 -0.50 -10.85 -3.29
C GLN A 17 -0.59 -9.93 -4.50
N LYS A 18 -1.35 -8.83 -4.43
CA LYS A 18 -1.48 -7.85 -5.52
C LYS A 18 -0.15 -7.13 -5.81
N LEU A 19 0.58 -6.72 -4.78
CA LEU A 19 1.87 -6.05 -4.96
C LEU A 19 2.94 -6.94 -5.60
N GLN A 20 2.91 -8.26 -5.33
CA GLN A 20 3.82 -9.21 -5.98
C GLN A 20 3.62 -9.28 -7.50
N LEU A 21 2.39 -9.10 -8.01
CA LEU A 21 2.12 -9.04 -9.45
C LEU A 21 2.83 -7.87 -10.14
N ASN A 22 3.09 -6.80 -9.40
CA ASN A 22 3.79 -5.61 -9.87
C ASN A 22 5.27 -5.57 -9.44
N ASN A 23 5.82 -6.69 -8.93
CA ASN A 23 7.18 -6.79 -8.39
C ASN A 23 7.49 -5.74 -7.30
N CYS A 24 6.46 -5.25 -6.60
CA CYS A 24 6.61 -4.28 -5.52
C CYS A 24 6.87 -4.99 -4.18
N LYS A 25 7.72 -4.40 -3.34
CA LYS A 25 8.01 -4.91 -2.00
C LYS A 25 7.20 -4.14 -0.97
N LEU A 26 6.50 -4.85 -0.08
CA LEU A 26 5.77 -4.27 1.06
C LEU A 26 6.55 -4.49 2.36
N ARG A 27 6.95 -3.40 3.02
CA ARG A 27 7.66 -3.42 4.31
C ARG A 27 6.83 -2.70 5.36
N LYS A 28 6.54 -3.37 6.49
CA LYS A 28 5.89 -2.73 7.64
C LYS A 28 6.90 -1.86 8.39
N LYS A 29 6.53 -0.63 8.74
CA LYS A 29 7.33 0.26 9.61
C LYS A 29 7.07 -0.08 11.08
N ARG A 30 7.88 0.52 11.96
CA ARG A 30 7.79 0.33 13.42
C ARG A 30 6.46 0.81 14.01
N GLN A 31 5.83 1.80 13.39
CA GLN A 31 4.50 2.25 13.77
C GLN A 31 3.46 1.26 13.23
N GLU A 32 2.51 0.89 14.07
CA GLU A 32 1.32 0.17 13.62
C GLU A 32 0.64 0.97 12.51
N ASN A 33 0.12 0.27 11.50
CA ASN A 33 -0.60 0.86 10.37
C ASN A 33 0.24 1.74 9.44
N ASN A 34 1.56 1.51 9.34
CA ASN A 34 2.45 2.24 8.43
C ASN A 34 3.33 1.28 7.62
N TYR A 35 3.36 1.44 6.30
CA TYR A 35 4.04 0.56 5.36
C TYR A 35 4.79 1.36 4.29
N GLU A 36 5.93 0.83 3.89
CA GLU A 36 6.64 1.24 2.68
C GLU A 36 6.33 0.27 1.55
N ILE A 37 5.99 0.82 0.39
CA ILE A 37 5.88 0.10 -0.86
C ILE A 37 7.02 0.56 -1.75
N ILE A 38 7.92 -0.36 -2.08
CA ILE A 38 9.11 -0.08 -2.90
C ILE A 38 8.91 -0.71 -4.27
N THR A 39 8.94 0.11 -5.33
CA THR A 39 8.79 -0.38 -6.70
C THR A 39 10.12 -0.92 -7.25
N PRO A 40 10.11 -1.67 -8.37
CA PRO A 40 11.34 -2.07 -9.07
C PRO A 40 12.23 -0.88 -9.48
N ALA A 41 11.62 0.27 -9.78
CA ALA A 41 12.31 1.51 -10.12
C ALA A 41 12.88 2.24 -8.89
N LYS A 42 12.76 1.65 -7.69
CA LYS A 42 13.18 2.21 -6.39
C LYS A 42 12.40 3.44 -5.95
N ASP A 43 11.23 3.69 -6.55
CA ASP A 43 10.26 4.64 -5.99
C ASP A 43 9.72 4.09 -4.66
N ILE A 44 9.48 5.00 -3.71
CA ILE A 44 8.97 4.65 -2.38
C ILE A 44 7.63 5.35 -2.18
N PHE A 45 6.62 4.56 -1.82
CA PHE A 45 5.32 5.04 -1.37
C PHE A 45 5.10 4.69 0.08
N LEU A 46 4.63 5.65 0.85
CA LEU A 46 4.20 5.47 2.23
C LEU A 46 2.70 5.24 2.24
N MET A 47 2.30 4.07 2.71
CA MET A 47 0.91 3.69 2.93
C MET A 47 0.64 3.66 4.42
N TYR A 48 -0.37 4.39 4.89
CA TYR A 48 -0.71 4.41 6.31
C TYR A 48 -2.18 4.73 6.54
N TRP A 49 -2.70 4.40 7.74
CA TRP A 49 -4.05 4.78 8.16
C TRP A 49 -4.11 5.09 9.65
N SER A 50 -5.01 6.01 10.02
CA SER A 50 -5.35 6.29 11.42
C SER A 50 -6.64 5.57 11.83
N ASN A 51 -7.57 5.40 10.90
CA ASN A 51 -8.78 4.61 11.06
C ASN A 51 -8.94 3.75 9.79
N PHE A 52 -9.03 2.43 9.93
CA PHE A 52 -9.22 1.53 8.79
C PHE A 52 -10.71 1.52 8.40
N PRO A 53 -11.08 1.62 7.11
CA PRO A 53 -10.27 1.45 5.90
C PRO A 53 -9.82 2.76 5.22
N GLU A 54 -9.72 3.89 5.93
CA GLU A 54 -9.24 5.16 5.35
C GLU A 54 -7.72 5.16 5.16
N ILE A 55 -7.27 4.50 4.08
CA ILE A 55 -5.86 4.34 3.75
C ILE A 55 -5.35 5.54 2.96
N LYS A 56 -4.27 6.15 3.46
CA LYS A 56 -3.53 7.22 2.79
C LYS A 56 -2.32 6.61 2.08
N LEU A 57 -2.10 7.04 0.84
CA LEU A 57 -0.91 6.72 0.05
C LEU A 57 -0.21 8.02 -0.36
N VAL A 58 1.06 8.15 -0.02
CA VAL A 58 1.89 9.32 -0.31
C VAL A 58 3.20 8.89 -0.96
N TYR A 59 3.60 9.55 -2.05
CA TYR A 59 4.93 9.36 -2.62
C TYR A 59 6.00 9.99 -1.73
N GLN A 60 7.04 9.24 -1.38
CA GLN A 60 8.21 9.78 -0.70
C GLN A 60 9.19 10.30 -1.74
N ALA A 61 9.49 11.61 -1.70
CA ALA A 61 10.41 12.25 -2.62
C ALA A 61 11.86 11.78 -2.36
N VAL A 62 12.23 10.64 -2.94
CA VAL A 62 13.58 10.06 -2.90
C VAL A 62 14.35 10.29 -4.22
N GLY A 63 13.75 10.98 -5.18
CA GLY A 63 14.31 11.28 -6.49
C GLY A 63 13.35 12.09 -7.37
N ILE A 64 13.56 12.03 -8.70
CA ILE A 64 12.71 12.71 -9.68
C ILE A 64 11.45 11.86 -9.89
N ARG A 65 10.28 12.45 -9.65
CA ARG A 65 9.00 11.82 -9.97
C ARG A 65 8.84 11.71 -11.49
N THR A 66 8.80 10.50 -12.00
CA THR A 66 8.66 10.23 -13.44
C THR A 66 7.22 9.86 -13.81
N GLN A 67 6.93 9.75 -15.10
CA GLN A 67 5.66 9.18 -15.56
C GLN A 67 5.47 7.74 -15.05
N GLN A 68 6.55 6.97 -14.95
CA GLN A 68 6.51 5.61 -14.41
C GLN A 68 6.10 5.61 -12.92
N THR A 69 6.60 6.57 -12.14
CA THR A 69 6.18 6.76 -10.74
C THR A 69 4.67 6.99 -10.63
N VAL A 70 4.08 7.78 -11.54
CA VAL A 70 2.63 8.02 -11.57
C VAL A 70 1.85 6.75 -11.94
N VAL A 71 2.37 5.94 -12.86
CA VAL A 71 1.76 4.64 -13.22
C VAL A 71 1.73 3.69 -12.02
N TYR A 72 2.85 3.57 -11.29
CA TYR A 72 2.90 2.77 -10.06
C TYR A 72 1.97 3.31 -8.98
N GLU A 73 1.90 4.62 -8.77
CA GLU A 73 0.99 5.21 -7.79
C GLU A 73 -0.46 4.84 -8.08
N ARG A 74 -0.90 4.97 -9.35
CA ARG A 74 -2.26 4.61 -9.77
C ARG A 74 -2.53 3.13 -9.57
N ALA A 75 -1.59 2.26 -9.92
CA ALA A 75 -1.73 0.82 -9.73
C ALA A 75 -1.83 0.45 -8.25
N ILE A 76 -1.00 1.05 -7.39
CA ILE A 76 -1.05 0.82 -5.95
C ILE A 76 -2.38 1.28 -5.36
N ARG A 77 -2.88 2.45 -5.76
CA ARG A 77 -4.21 2.94 -5.34
C ARG A 77 -5.33 1.98 -5.74
N ALA A 78 -5.34 1.54 -7.01
CA ALA A 78 -6.33 0.59 -7.50
C ALA A 78 -6.29 -0.75 -6.72
N HIS A 79 -5.10 -1.22 -6.33
CA HIS A 79 -4.95 -2.40 -5.50
C HIS A 79 -5.47 -2.19 -4.08
N ILE A 80 -5.23 -1.02 -3.48
CA ILE A 80 -5.79 -0.66 -2.18
C ILE A 80 -7.31 -0.69 -2.25
N ASP A 81 -7.90 0.02 -3.23
CA ASP A 81 -9.35 0.12 -3.40
C ASP A 81 -9.98 -1.27 -3.59
N PHE A 82 -9.39 -2.10 -4.45
CA PHE A 82 -9.81 -3.47 -4.66
C PHE A 82 -9.77 -4.28 -3.36
N CYS A 83 -8.65 -4.25 -2.62
CA CYS A 83 -8.49 -5.03 -1.40
C CYS A 83 -9.45 -4.59 -0.29
N VAL A 84 -9.69 -3.29 -0.14
CA VAL A 84 -10.67 -2.75 0.81
C VAL A 84 -12.10 -3.13 0.42
N SER A 85 -12.44 -3.12 -0.87
CA SER A 85 -13.78 -3.51 -1.34
C SER A 85 -14.07 -5.02 -1.30
N SER A 86 -13.02 -5.85 -1.17
CA SER A 86 -13.12 -7.31 -1.22
C SER A 86 -13.25 -7.95 0.16
N ILE A 87 -13.22 -7.16 1.23
CA ILE A 87 -13.34 -7.56 2.64
C ILE A 87 -14.53 -6.84 3.27
#